data_AF-A0A3M0XUP1-F1
#
_entry.id   AF-A0A3M0XUP1-F1
#
_cell.length_a   1.000
_cell.length_b   1.000
_cell.length_c   1.000
_cell.angle_alpha   90.00
_cell.angle_beta   90.00
_cell.angle_gamma   90.00
#
_symmetry.space_group_name_H-M   'P 1'
#
loop_
_entity.id
_entity.type
_entity.pdbx_description
1 polymer ?
#
loop_
_entity_poly.entity_id
_entity_poly.type
_entity_poly.pdbx_seq_one_letter_code
_entity_poly.pdbx_strand_id
1 'polypeptide(L)'
;QVPPDFLIDGRIAVEVRRLNENMRVGSQIKGLEKDAFGLRRQIERVRKKEKYRLKEPGPGWWMTYTFKRPIPSARFVARKLGEFFNELVGNPNLQRRTCSIYDSIDLTVFPRHLADPFLFSVAGWSDDDGGGLLAQRLQHNIQFCIDQKTERIQHRGSVYPKWWLVLVDHVAYGFYHFSLDDLRSSLYMPDIWHQIRIVDSQDPSNYFDL
;
A
#
# COMPACT_ATOMS: atom_id res chain seq x y z
N GLN A 1 2.81 -22.69 5.20
CA GLN A 1 4.17 -22.96 5.72
C GLN A 1 4.07 -23.54 7.12
N VAL A 2 5.04 -24.33 7.54
CA VAL A 2 5.15 -24.86 8.91
C VAL A 2 6.31 -24.12 9.57
N PRO A 3 6.13 -23.52 10.76
CA PRO A 3 7.20 -22.79 11.45
C PRO A 3 8.29 -23.76 11.97
N PRO A 4 9.56 -23.31 12.10
CA PRO A 4 10.03 -21.95 11.77
C PRO A 4 10.27 -21.76 10.27
N ASP A 5 10.41 -20.50 9.84
CA ASP A 5 10.82 -20.18 8.46
C ASP A 5 12.28 -20.61 8.19
N PHE A 6 13.19 -20.43 9.17
CA PHE A 6 14.52 -21.04 9.17
C PHE A 6 15.12 -21.15 10.59
N LEU A 7 16.26 -21.84 10.71
CA LEU A 7 17.02 -22.01 11.95
C LEU A 7 18.41 -21.39 11.84
N ILE A 8 18.86 -20.74 12.91
CA ILE A 8 20.27 -20.32 13.07
C ILE A 8 20.94 -21.28 14.04
N ASP A 9 22.07 -21.86 13.62
CA ASP A 9 22.88 -22.84 14.35
C ASP A 9 22.09 -24.04 14.92
N GLY A 10 20.96 -24.37 14.28
CA GLY A 10 20.04 -25.42 14.72
C GLY A 10 19.35 -25.15 16.07
N ARG A 11 19.48 -23.94 16.63
CA ARG A 11 19.00 -23.60 17.98
C ARG A 11 18.01 -22.44 18.01
N ILE A 12 18.19 -21.45 17.15
CA ILE A 12 17.34 -20.26 17.14
C ILE A 12 16.33 -20.41 16.01
N ALA A 13 15.07 -20.56 16.37
CA ALA A 13 13.96 -20.61 15.43
C ALA A 13 13.57 -19.18 15.00
N VAL A 14 13.56 -18.92 13.70
CA VAL A 14 13.26 -17.60 13.15
C VAL A 14 11.99 -17.64 12.34
N GLU A 15 11.05 -16.75 12.66
CA GLU A 15 9.93 -16.41 11.79
C GLU A 15 10.21 -15.07 11.11
N VAL A 16 9.90 -14.98 9.82
CA VAL A 16 10.00 -13.74 9.05
C VAL A 16 8.60 -13.30 8.63
N ARG A 17 8.37 -11.99 8.68
CA ARG A 17 7.15 -11.39 8.14
C ARG A 17 7.44 -10.05 7.50
N ARG A 18 6.81 -9.82 6.35
CA ARG A 18 6.76 -8.51 5.72
C ARG A 18 5.74 -7.62 6.44
N LEU A 19 6.14 -6.43 6.88
CA LEU A 19 5.21 -5.38 7.29
C LEU A 19 4.61 -4.75 6.03
N ASN A 20 3.28 -4.73 5.96
CA ASN A 20 2.50 -4.16 4.85
C ASN A 20 1.45 -3.21 5.42
N GLU A 21 0.96 -2.29 4.57
CA GLU A 21 -0.12 -1.39 4.96
C GLU A 21 -1.47 -2.12 5.04
N ASN A 22 -1.98 -2.31 6.26
CA ASN A 22 -3.29 -2.89 6.51
C ASN A 22 -4.27 -1.91 7.16
N MET A 23 -5.57 -2.08 6.88
CA MET A 23 -6.67 -1.42 7.59
C MET A 23 -7.62 -2.46 8.17
N ARG A 24 -8.10 -2.20 9.39
CA ARG A 24 -9.13 -3.00 10.06
C ARG A 24 -10.51 -2.55 9.59
N VAL A 25 -11.21 -3.42 8.88
CA VAL A 25 -12.64 -3.24 8.53
C VAL A 25 -13.43 -4.26 9.37
N GLY A 26 -13.98 -3.81 10.50
CA GLY A 26 -14.65 -4.68 11.47
C GLY A 26 -13.68 -5.66 12.15
N SER A 27 -13.92 -6.97 12.02
CA SER A 27 -13.01 -8.02 12.52
C SER A 27 -11.94 -8.45 11.51
N GLN A 28 -12.00 -7.95 10.28
CA GLN A 28 -11.09 -8.37 9.21
C GLN A 28 -10.04 -7.32 8.90
N ILE A 29 -8.81 -7.80 8.68
CA ILE A 29 -7.69 -6.98 8.24
C ILE A 29 -7.58 -7.09 6.72
N LYS A 30 -7.75 -5.98 6.01
CA LYS A 30 -7.67 -5.91 4.55
C LYS A 30 -6.49 -5.04 4.15
N GLY A 31 -5.62 -5.58 3.29
CA GLY A 31 -4.51 -4.81 2.74
C GLY A 31 -5.03 -3.68 1.85
N LEU A 32 -4.66 -2.43 2.18
CA LEU A 32 -5.09 -1.24 1.45
C LEU A 32 -4.59 -1.25 0.00
N GLU A 33 -3.40 -1.81 -0.20
CA GLU A 33 -2.76 -2.03 -1.48
C GLU A 33 -3.67 -2.72 -2.50
N LYS A 34 -4.46 -3.72 -2.10
CA LYS A 34 -5.29 -4.49 -3.05
C LYS A 34 -6.35 -3.61 -3.71
N ASP A 35 -6.96 -2.72 -2.94
CA ASP A 35 -7.99 -1.81 -3.42
C ASP A 35 -7.36 -0.68 -4.25
N ALA A 36 -6.23 -0.12 -3.81
CA ALA A 36 -5.46 0.89 -4.55
C ALA A 36 -4.93 0.36 -5.89
N PHE A 37 -4.31 -0.83 -5.91
CA PHE A 37 -3.89 -1.51 -7.13
C PHE A 37 -5.07 -1.87 -8.04
N GLY A 38 -6.19 -2.27 -7.45
CA GLY A 38 -7.43 -2.51 -8.16
C GLY A 38 -7.89 -1.28 -8.94
N LEU A 39 -8.02 -0.13 -8.26
CA LEU A 39 -8.41 1.13 -8.88
C LEU A 39 -7.40 1.59 -9.93
N ARG A 40 -6.10 1.58 -9.61
CA ARG A 40 -5.02 1.95 -10.56
C ARG A 40 -5.09 1.11 -11.82
N ARG A 41 -5.27 -0.21 -11.71
CA ARG A 41 -5.41 -1.12 -12.86
C ARG A 41 -6.63 -0.76 -13.70
N GLN A 42 -7.75 -0.38 -13.08
CA GLN A 42 -8.94 0.05 -13.83
C GLN A 42 -8.69 1.34 -14.60
N ILE A 43 -8.10 2.35 -13.97
CA ILE A 43 -7.76 3.62 -14.62
C ILE A 43 -6.80 3.39 -15.80
N GLU A 44 -5.74 2.61 -15.60
CA GLU A 44 -4.79 2.22 -16.64
C GLU A 44 -5.48 1.53 -17.83
N ARG A 45 -6.38 0.58 -17.54
CA ARG A 45 -7.13 -0.15 -18.57
C ARG A 45 -8.03 0.79 -19.39
N VAL A 46 -8.66 1.77 -18.76
CA VAL A 46 -9.56 2.71 -19.46
C VAL A 46 -8.75 3.69 -20.30
N ARG A 47 -7.70 4.30 -19.76
CA ARG A 47 -6.92 5.33 -20.47
C ARG A 47 -6.12 4.77 -21.65
N LYS A 48 -5.72 3.49 -21.59
CA LYS A 48 -4.99 2.80 -22.66
C LYS A 48 -5.87 2.15 -23.73
N LYS A 49 -7.18 2.42 -23.73
CA LYS A 49 -8.06 1.96 -24.83
C LYS A 49 -7.60 2.57 -26.15
N GLU A 50 -7.70 1.80 -27.23
CA GLU A 50 -7.23 2.19 -28.57
C GLU A 50 -7.77 3.55 -29.03
N LYS A 51 -9.03 3.87 -28.73
CA LYS A 51 -9.64 5.18 -29.06
C LYS A 51 -8.99 6.40 -28.39
N TYR A 52 -8.14 6.19 -27.39
CA TYR A 52 -7.37 7.24 -26.70
C TYR A 52 -5.88 7.18 -27.04
N ARG A 53 -5.47 6.27 -27.93
CA ARG A 53 -4.12 6.21 -28.46
C ARG A 53 -3.98 7.26 -29.57
N LEU A 54 -2.88 7.98 -29.53
CA LEU A 54 -2.52 8.93 -30.59
C LEU A 54 -1.72 8.20 -31.66
N LYS A 55 -1.91 8.60 -32.93
CA LYS A 55 -1.12 8.06 -34.05
C LYS A 55 0.36 8.38 -33.88
N GLU A 56 0.65 9.59 -33.40
CA GLU A 56 1.98 10.07 -33.04
C GLU A 56 1.93 10.65 -31.62
N PRO A 57 3.01 10.53 -30.82
CA PRO A 57 3.08 11.16 -29.51
C PRO A 57 2.78 12.67 -29.60
N GLY A 58 1.87 13.14 -28.75
CA GLY A 58 1.36 14.51 -28.86
C GLY A 58 0.81 15.06 -27.54
N PRO A 59 0.25 16.28 -27.58
CA PRO A 59 -0.39 16.89 -26.43
C PRO A 59 -1.62 16.10 -26.00
N GLY A 60 -2.07 16.32 -24.77
CA GLY A 60 -3.26 15.68 -24.24
C GLY A 60 -3.60 16.20 -22.86
N TRP A 61 -3.92 15.30 -21.95
CA TRP A 61 -4.34 15.62 -20.60
C TRP A 61 -3.45 14.94 -19.58
N TRP A 62 -2.99 15.71 -18.60
CA TRP A 62 -2.58 15.18 -17.31
C TRP A 62 -3.81 14.85 -16.49
N MET A 63 -3.67 13.82 -15.66
CA MET A 63 -4.73 13.33 -14.80
C MET A 63 -4.17 13.03 -13.41
N THR A 64 -4.78 13.62 -12.39
CA THR A 64 -4.56 13.26 -10.98
C THR A 64 -5.85 12.73 -10.39
N TYR A 65 -5.74 11.83 -9.41
CA TYR A 65 -6.92 11.36 -8.69
C TYR A 65 -6.68 11.18 -7.21
N THR A 66 -7.66 11.52 -6.40
CA THR A 66 -7.74 11.15 -4.98
C THR A 66 -8.84 10.10 -4.82
N PHE A 67 -8.71 9.21 -3.85
CA PHE A 67 -9.75 8.22 -3.59
C PHE A 67 -9.80 7.81 -2.12
N LYS A 68 -10.99 7.39 -1.69
CA LYS A 68 -11.26 6.76 -0.40
C LYS A 68 -12.16 5.54 -0.55
N ARG A 69 -12.16 4.69 0.46
CA ARG A 69 -12.90 3.44 0.52
C ARG A 69 -14.27 3.71 1.19
N PRO A 70 -15.31 2.96 0.79
CA PRO A 70 -15.29 1.86 -0.19
C PRO A 70 -15.19 2.34 -1.65
N ILE A 71 -14.36 1.66 -2.44
CA ILE A 71 -14.23 1.93 -3.88
C ILE A 71 -15.39 1.25 -4.63
N PRO A 72 -16.12 1.96 -5.52
CA PRO A 72 -17.20 1.39 -6.32
C PRO A 72 -16.74 0.24 -7.22
N SER A 73 -17.70 -0.54 -7.73
CA SER A 73 -17.36 -1.66 -8.61
C SER A 73 -16.53 -1.22 -9.83
N ALA A 74 -15.59 -2.08 -10.25
CA ALA A 74 -14.73 -1.82 -11.41
C ALA A 74 -15.51 -1.46 -12.68
N ARG A 75 -16.69 -2.06 -12.88
CA ARG A 75 -17.57 -1.78 -14.02
C ARG A 75 -18.12 -0.35 -13.96
N PHE A 76 -18.55 0.08 -12.78
CA PHE A 76 -19.06 1.44 -12.56
C PHE A 76 -17.97 2.49 -12.79
N VAL A 77 -16.80 2.31 -12.17
CA VAL A 77 -15.64 3.21 -12.34
C VAL A 77 -15.24 3.28 -13.82
N ALA A 78 -15.12 2.15 -14.50
CA ALA A 78 -14.72 2.13 -15.91
C ALA A 78 -15.72 2.83 -16.84
N ARG A 79 -17.03 2.74 -16.54
CA ARG A 79 -18.07 3.45 -17.27
C ARG A 79 -17.95 4.97 -17.07
N LYS A 80 -17.85 5.41 -15.81
CA LYS A 80 -17.77 6.84 -15.46
C LYS A 80 -16.51 7.51 -16.00
N LEU A 81 -15.36 6.85 -15.91
CA LEU A 81 -14.13 7.30 -16.56
C LEU A 81 -14.29 7.41 -18.08
N GLY A 82 -14.95 6.44 -18.70
CA GLY A 82 -15.20 6.46 -20.15
C GLY A 82 -16.11 7.61 -20.59
N GLU A 83 -17.17 7.89 -19.82
CA GLU A 83 -18.06 9.05 -20.03
C GLU A 83 -17.26 10.37 -19.95
N PHE A 84 -16.50 10.55 -18.88
CA PHE A 84 -15.70 11.75 -18.66
C PHE A 84 -14.60 11.96 -19.71
N PHE A 85 -13.86 10.91 -20.07
CA PHE A 85 -12.83 11.00 -21.11
C PHE A 85 -13.41 11.33 -22.49
N ASN A 86 -14.60 10.81 -22.83
CA ASN A 86 -15.26 11.14 -24.08
C ASN A 86 -15.70 12.61 -24.13
N GLU A 87 -16.16 13.16 -23.00
CA GLU A 87 -16.51 14.59 -22.90
C GLU A 87 -15.28 15.48 -23.15
N LEU A 88 -14.12 15.11 -22.59
CA LEU A 88 -12.87 15.86 -22.78
C LEU A 88 -12.36 15.82 -24.22
N VAL A 89 -12.47 14.67 -24.88
CA VAL A 89 -12.12 14.53 -26.31
C VAL A 89 -12.96 15.48 -27.17
N GLY A 90 -14.23 15.68 -26.84
CA GLY A 90 -15.12 16.59 -27.54
C GLY A 90 -14.85 18.09 -27.28
N ASN A 91 -14.00 18.43 -26.31
CA ASN A 91 -13.80 19.80 -25.84
C ASN A 91 -12.30 20.14 -25.60
N PRO A 92 -11.49 20.26 -26.67
CA PRO A 92 -10.03 20.38 -26.57
C PRO A 92 -9.54 21.69 -25.93
N ASN A 93 -10.39 22.72 -25.80
CA ASN A 93 -10.01 24.03 -25.25
C ASN A 93 -10.18 24.14 -23.72
N LEU A 94 -10.51 23.05 -23.01
CA LEU A 94 -10.68 23.10 -21.56
C LEU A 94 -9.32 23.25 -20.85
N GLN A 95 -9.24 24.13 -19.84
CA GLN A 95 -7.99 24.33 -19.09
C GLN A 95 -7.86 23.44 -17.85
N ARG A 96 -8.97 23.13 -17.19
CA ARG A 96 -9.01 22.20 -16.05
C ARG A 96 -10.42 21.67 -15.90
N ARG A 97 -10.57 20.38 -15.62
CA ARG A 97 -11.86 19.78 -15.25
C ARG A 97 -11.68 18.84 -14.09
N THR A 98 -12.72 18.79 -13.27
CA THR A 98 -12.81 17.83 -12.16
C THR A 98 -14.07 16.99 -12.35
N CYS A 99 -13.98 15.70 -12.03
CA CYS A 99 -15.09 14.78 -12.02
C CYS A 99 -15.03 13.90 -10.77
N SER A 100 -16.10 13.89 -10.00
CA SER A 100 -16.28 12.96 -8.89
C SER A 100 -16.96 11.70 -9.40
N ILE A 101 -16.31 10.55 -9.21
CA ILE A 101 -16.88 9.23 -9.47
C ILE A 101 -17.36 8.68 -8.14
N TYR A 102 -18.66 8.88 -7.88
CA TYR A 102 -19.25 8.61 -6.57
C TYR A 102 -18.63 9.50 -5.48
N ASP A 103 -18.94 9.24 -4.22
CA ASP A 103 -18.38 10.00 -3.09
C ASP A 103 -16.94 9.59 -2.74
N SER A 104 -16.32 8.76 -3.57
CA SER A 104 -15.12 7.97 -3.23
C SER A 104 -13.91 8.26 -4.10
N ILE A 105 -14.06 8.92 -5.25
CA ILE A 105 -12.96 9.15 -6.19
C ILE A 105 -13.14 10.53 -6.80
N ASP A 106 -12.15 11.40 -6.67
CA ASP A 106 -12.10 12.69 -7.36
C ASP A 106 -10.99 12.68 -8.39
N LEU A 107 -11.35 13.00 -9.63
CA LEU A 107 -10.44 13.04 -10.77
C LEU A 107 -10.26 14.48 -11.22
N THR A 108 -9.03 14.95 -11.35
CA THR A 108 -8.72 16.25 -11.95
C THR A 108 -7.90 16.04 -13.23
N VAL A 109 -8.27 16.74 -14.30
CA VAL A 109 -7.50 16.78 -15.55
C VAL A 109 -7.13 18.21 -15.91
N PHE A 110 -5.98 18.36 -16.57
CA PHE A 110 -5.47 19.63 -17.09
C PHE A 110 -4.59 19.39 -18.32
N PRO A 111 -4.44 20.36 -19.24
CA PRO A 111 -3.65 20.20 -20.44
C PRO A 111 -2.23 19.74 -20.15
N ARG A 112 -1.76 18.84 -21.01
CA ARG A 112 -0.41 18.31 -21.06
C ARG A 112 0.21 18.72 -22.38
N HIS A 113 1.26 19.53 -22.32
CA HIS A 113 2.01 20.00 -23.48
C HIS A 113 3.15 19.05 -23.89
N LEU A 114 3.58 18.16 -22.98
CA LEU A 114 4.57 17.14 -23.28
C LEU A 114 4.00 16.10 -24.27
N ALA A 115 4.86 15.37 -24.97
CA ALA A 115 4.43 14.31 -25.89
C ALA A 115 4.24 12.97 -25.15
N ASP A 116 3.15 12.26 -25.42
CA ASP A 116 2.88 10.88 -24.93
C ASP A 116 2.04 10.14 -25.99
N PRO A 117 2.20 8.82 -26.15
CA PRO A 117 1.39 8.02 -27.08
C PRO A 117 -0.10 7.93 -26.71
N PHE A 118 -0.50 8.37 -25.52
CA PHE A 118 -1.88 8.37 -25.05
C PHE A 118 -2.40 9.79 -24.78
N LEU A 119 -3.68 9.99 -25.08
CA LEU A 119 -4.37 11.25 -24.82
C LEU A 119 -4.45 11.57 -23.31
N PHE A 120 -4.47 10.56 -22.45
CA PHE A 120 -4.56 10.71 -21.00
C PHE A 120 -3.36 10.06 -20.29
N SER A 121 -2.63 10.88 -19.52
CA SER A 121 -1.46 10.46 -18.75
C SER A 121 -1.67 10.71 -17.25
N VAL A 122 -1.33 9.74 -16.43
CA VAL A 122 -1.42 9.86 -14.96
C VAL A 122 -0.24 10.70 -14.48
N ALA A 123 -0.52 11.83 -13.83
CA ALA A 123 0.48 12.71 -13.23
C ALA A 123 0.71 12.42 -11.74
N GLY A 124 -0.29 11.89 -11.04
CA GLY A 124 -0.21 11.61 -9.61
C GLY A 124 -1.50 11.03 -9.05
N TRP A 125 -1.44 10.53 -7.82
CA TRP A 125 -2.61 10.05 -7.11
C TRP A 125 -2.41 10.15 -5.59
N SER A 126 -3.52 10.21 -4.85
CA SER A 126 -3.55 10.16 -3.39
C SER A 126 -4.59 9.14 -2.94
N ASP A 127 -4.28 8.42 -1.89
CA ASP A 127 -5.20 7.51 -1.21
C ASP A 127 -5.57 8.15 0.14
N ASP A 128 -6.79 8.65 0.28
CA ASP A 128 -7.23 9.37 1.47
C ASP A 128 -7.47 8.44 2.67
N ASP A 129 -7.55 7.11 2.45
CA ASP A 129 -7.40 6.14 3.53
C ASP A 129 -6.00 5.50 3.59
N GLY A 130 -5.13 5.83 2.62
CA GLY A 130 -3.74 5.41 2.51
C GLY A 130 -2.83 6.54 2.98
N GLY A 131 -2.65 6.61 4.28
CA GLY A 131 -1.91 7.69 4.94
C GLY A 131 -2.38 7.82 6.39
N GLY A 132 -1.62 8.55 7.20
CA GLY A 132 -1.86 8.71 8.64
C GLY A 132 -0.54 8.91 9.39
N LEU A 133 -0.60 9.05 10.72
CA LEU A 133 0.62 9.10 11.54
C LEU A 133 1.36 7.76 11.40
N LEU A 134 2.48 7.77 10.67
CA LEU A 134 3.30 6.60 10.35
C LEU A 134 3.58 5.74 11.59
N ALA A 135 3.86 6.39 12.73
CA ALA A 135 4.11 5.74 14.01
C ALA A 135 2.92 4.87 14.49
N GLN A 136 1.69 5.39 14.47
CA GLN A 136 0.50 4.62 14.88
C GLN A 136 0.22 3.45 13.94
N ARG A 137 0.48 3.63 12.64
CA ARG A 137 0.30 2.58 11.63
C ARG A 137 1.32 1.46 11.80
N LEU A 138 2.58 1.81 12.02
CA LEU A 138 3.63 0.84 12.32
C LEU A 138 3.32 0.10 13.62
N GLN A 139 2.98 0.82 14.69
CA GLN A 139 2.59 0.22 15.97
C GLN A 139 1.48 -0.83 15.76
N HIS A 140 0.40 -0.48 15.07
CA HIS A 140 -0.70 -1.41 14.84
C HIS A 140 -0.29 -2.62 14.00
N ASN A 141 0.46 -2.42 12.92
CA ASN A 141 0.89 -3.51 12.04
C ASN A 141 1.91 -4.43 12.72
N ILE A 142 2.83 -3.86 13.51
CA ILE A 142 3.81 -4.63 14.28
C ILE A 142 3.08 -5.47 15.32
N GLN A 143 2.20 -4.88 16.12
CA GLN A 143 1.43 -5.63 17.13
C GLN A 143 0.64 -6.77 16.49
N PHE A 144 -0.06 -6.50 15.39
CA PHE A 144 -0.81 -7.53 14.68
C PHE A 144 0.10 -8.69 14.19
N CYS A 145 1.28 -8.38 13.66
CA CYS A 145 2.22 -9.41 13.22
C CYS A 145 2.76 -10.24 14.39
N ILE A 146 3.06 -9.58 15.52
CA ILE A 146 3.47 -10.24 16.75
C ILE A 146 2.37 -11.20 17.22
N ASP A 147 1.14 -10.72 17.36
CA ASP A 147 0.00 -11.52 17.85
C ASP A 147 -0.24 -12.75 16.95
N GLN A 148 -0.32 -12.53 15.64
CA GLN A 148 -0.58 -13.60 14.67
C GLN A 148 0.53 -14.65 14.65
N LYS A 149 1.80 -14.23 14.71
CA LYS A 149 2.93 -15.17 14.72
C LYS A 149 2.99 -15.91 16.06
N THR A 150 2.72 -15.23 17.17
CA THR A 150 2.65 -15.81 18.51
C THR A 150 1.63 -16.94 18.57
N GLU A 151 0.40 -16.69 18.14
CA GLU A 151 -0.67 -17.69 18.09
C GLU A 151 -0.24 -18.94 17.29
N ARG A 152 0.45 -18.71 16.17
CA ARG A 152 0.91 -19.79 15.28
C ARG A 152 2.02 -20.66 15.88
N ILE A 153 2.89 -20.09 16.72
CA ILE A 153 4.03 -20.79 17.32
C ILE A 153 3.79 -21.23 18.77
N GLN A 154 2.71 -20.81 19.42
CA GLN A 154 2.46 -21.03 20.86
C GLN A 154 2.61 -22.50 21.27
N HIS A 155 2.15 -23.44 20.44
CA HIS A 155 2.21 -24.88 20.70
C HIS A 155 3.59 -25.52 20.44
N ARG A 156 4.54 -24.73 19.89
CA ARG A 156 5.89 -25.16 19.52
C ARG A 156 6.97 -24.37 20.26
N GLY A 157 6.58 -23.49 21.19
CA GLY A 157 7.51 -22.61 21.90
C GLY A 157 8.67 -23.36 22.56
N SER A 158 8.41 -24.52 23.14
CA SER A 158 9.41 -25.35 23.83
C SER A 158 10.26 -26.25 22.92
N VAL A 159 9.94 -26.36 21.63
CA VAL A 159 10.69 -27.21 20.69
C VAL A 159 12.08 -26.64 20.42
N TYR A 160 12.21 -25.31 20.44
CA TYR A 160 13.46 -24.62 20.22
C TYR A 160 13.79 -23.75 21.44
N PRO A 161 15.06 -23.69 21.84
CA PRO A 161 15.47 -22.93 23.02
C PRO A 161 15.32 -21.41 22.86
N LYS A 162 15.26 -20.90 21.63
CA LYS A 162 15.09 -19.48 21.34
C LYS A 162 14.21 -19.27 20.11
N TRP A 163 13.39 -18.23 20.17
CA TRP A 163 12.54 -17.77 19.06
C TRP A 163 12.79 -16.30 18.74
N TRP A 164 13.07 -16.02 17.48
CA TRP A 164 13.23 -14.67 16.95
C TRP A 164 12.13 -14.38 15.93
N LEU A 165 11.60 -13.16 15.97
CA LEU A 165 10.69 -12.62 14.95
C LEU A 165 11.40 -11.50 14.20
N VAL A 166 11.52 -11.66 12.88
CA VAL A 166 12.07 -10.63 11.99
C VAL A 166 10.93 -10.02 11.18
N LEU A 167 10.74 -8.71 11.34
CA LEU A 167 9.75 -7.91 10.64
C LEU A 167 10.45 -7.05 9.59
N VAL A 168 10.24 -7.37 8.30
CA VAL A 168 10.84 -6.62 7.19
C VAL A 168 9.95 -5.43 6.86
N ASP A 169 10.44 -4.22 7.07
CA ASP A 169 9.71 -2.97 6.88
C ASP A 169 9.63 -2.56 5.39
N HIS A 170 8.43 -2.64 4.83
CA HIS A 170 8.08 -2.07 3.52
C HIS A 170 7.06 -0.93 3.65
N VAL A 171 6.87 -0.39 4.86
CA VAL A 171 5.91 0.68 5.14
C VAL A 171 6.64 2.01 5.32
N ALA A 172 7.62 2.08 6.22
CA ALA A 172 8.37 3.32 6.48
C ALA A 172 9.65 3.44 5.64
N TYR A 173 10.21 2.31 5.18
CA TYR A 173 11.51 2.28 4.48
C TYR A 173 12.62 2.94 5.31
N GLY A 174 12.69 2.55 6.59
CA GLY A 174 13.67 3.04 7.55
C GLY A 174 13.07 3.80 8.73
N PHE A 175 13.92 4.10 9.71
CA PHE A 175 13.51 4.56 11.05
C PHE A 175 13.64 6.08 11.28
N TYR A 176 13.74 6.87 10.22
CA TYR A 176 14.26 8.25 10.29
C TYR A 176 13.26 9.31 10.82
N HIS A 177 12.02 8.93 11.13
CA HIS A 177 10.92 9.91 11.22
C HIS A 177 10.11 9.87 12.53
N PHE A 178 10.44 9.00 13.49
CA PHE A 178 9.76 8.98 14.80
C PHE A 178 10.62 8.27 15.87
N SER A 179 10.31 8.51 17.15
CA SER A 179 11.01 7.90 18.29
C SER A 179 10.74 6.39 18.33
N LEU A 180 11.80 5.60 18.15
CA LEU A 180 11.71 4.14 18.22
C LEU A 180 11.49 3.63 19.64
N ASP A 181 11.91 4.40 20.64
CA ASP A 181 11.67 4.09 22.05
C ASP A 181 10.19 4.24 22.41
N ASP A 182 9.50 5.24 21.84
CA ASP A 182 8.06 5.41 22.02
C ASP A 182 7.31 4.24 21.36
N LEU A 183 7.72 3.84 20.16
CA LEU A 183 7.16 2.68 19.47
C LEU A 183 7.35 1.41 20.30
N ARG A 184 8.58 1.14 20.77
CA ARG A 184 8.93 -0.01 21.60
C ARG A 184 8.07 -0.07 22.85
N SER A 185 7.96 1.05 23.57
CA SER A 185 7.21 1.16 24.82
C SER A 185 5.70 1.00 24.64
N SER A 186 5.21 1.19 23.41
CA SER A 186 3.77 1.13 23.08
C SER A 186 3.29 -0.25 22.63
N LEU A 187 4.19 -1.22 22.50
CA LEU A 187 3.92 -2.56 21.98
C LEU A 187 3.92 -3.58 23.12
N TYR A 188 3.01 -4.56 23.03
CA TYR A 188 3.04 -5.74 23.89
C TYR A 188 3.99 -6.78 23.30
N MET A 189 4.98 -7.20 24.10
CA MET A 189 5.99 -8.20 23.73
C MET A 189 5.71 -9.52 24.46
N PRO A 190 5.21 -10.55 23.77
CA PRO A 190 5.04 -11.88 24.36
C PRO A 190 6.40 -12.53 24.71
N ASP A 191 6.50 -13.13 25.89
CA ASP A 191 7.73 -13.75 26.42
C ASP A 191 8.31 -14.86 25.54
N ILE A 192 7.50 -15.45 24.64
CA ILE A 192 7.97 -16.47 23.70
C ILE A 192 9.06 -15.91 22.77
N TRP A 193 8.97 -14.63 22.41
CA TRP A 193 9.94 -13.99 21.54
C TRP A 193 11.14 -13.51 22.34
N HIS A 194 12.26 -14.19 22.14
CA HIS A 194 13.53 -13.81 22.75
C HIS A 194 14.13 -12.58 22.07
N GLN A 195 13.73 -12.33 20.83
CA GLN A 195 14.10 -11.14 20.08
C GLN A 195 13.04 -10.85 19.03
N ILE A 196 12.68 -9.57 18.89
CA ILE A 196 11.88 -9.08 17.78
C ILE A 196 12.69 -7.96 17.11
N ARG A 197 12.97 -8.11 15.81
CA ARG A 197 13.79 -7.17 15.06
C ARG A 197 13.01 -6.64 13.87
N ILE A 198 13.01 -5.33 13.70
CA ILE A 198 12.54 -4.68 12.49
C ILE A 198 13.75 -4.43 11.59
N VAL A 199 13.68 -4.82 10.33
CA VAL A 199 14.76 -4.67 9.34
C VAL A 199 14.25 -3.84 8.18
N ASP A 200 15.02 -2.83 7.78
CA ASP A 200 14.71 -2.03 6.59
C ASP A 200 14.80 -2.91 5.33
N SER A 201 13.76 -2.85 4.49
CA SER A 201 13.74 -3.60 3.24
C SER A 201 14.73 -3.10 2.19
N GLN A 202 15.22 -1.86 2.30
CA GLN A 202 16.18 -1.27 1.37
C GLN A 202 17.63 -1.44 1.80
N ASP A 203 17.88 -1.48 3.12
CA ASP A 203 19.19 -1.72 3.71
C ASP A 203 19.08 -2.69 4.89
N PRO A 204 19.32 -4.00 4.70
CA PRO A 204 19.23 -4.97 5.77
C PRO A 204 20.21 -4.77 6.94
N SER A 205 21.23 -3.92 6.77
CA SER A 205 22.14 -3.54 7.86
C SER A 205 21.52 -2.48 8.79
N ASN A 206 20.50 -1.77 8.32
CA ASN A 206 19.68 -0.85 9.09
C ASN A 206 18.53 -1.61 9.77
N TYR A 207 18.67 -1.87 11.08
CA TYR A 207 17.67 -2.59 11.86
C TYR A 207 17.48 -1.99 13.24
N PHE A 208 16.32 -2.29 13.84
CA PHE A 208 15.97 -1.91 15.20
C PHE A 208 15.48 -3.12 15.99
N ASP A 209 16.01 -3.31 17.20
CA ASP A 209 15.58 -4.35 18.13
C ASP A 209 14.50 -3.78 19.07
N LEU A 210 13.34 -4.45 19.08
CA LEU A 210 12.20 -4.15 19.96
C LEU A 210 12.34 -4.77 21.36
#